data_AF-A0A840LD78-F1
#
_entry.id   AF-A0A840LD78-F1
#
_cell.length_a   1.000
_cell.length_b   1.000
_cell.length_c   1.000
_cell.angle_alpha   90.00
_cell.angle_beta   90.00
_cell.angle_gamma   90.00
#
_symmetry.space_group_name_H-M   'P 1'
#
loop_
_entity.id
_entity.type
_entity.pdbx_description
1 polymer ?
#
loop_
_entity_poly.entity_id
_entity_poly.type
_entity_poly.pdbx_seq_one_letter_code
_entity_poly.pdbx_strand_id
1 'polypeptide(L)'
;MRVYSSSAATLMAFEARWHATDQVPMCLSRKLGAKRVLSLDVLNLLDRSCNDIEYFYATQLKSESAPVNDKRVHPGEPRSLRLRLRAQF
;
A
#
# COMPACT_ATOMS: atom_id res chain seq x y z
N MET A 1 2.43 -32.94 -46.96
CA MET A 1 2.95 -32.87 -45.58
C MET A 1 3.04 -31.39 -45.21
N ARG A 2 2.09 -30.88 -44.41
CA ARG A 2 1.85 -29.43 -44.21
C ARG A 2 2.51 -28.99 -42.90
N VAL A 3 3.41 -28.02 -43.00
CA VAL A 3 4.14 -27.37 -41.91
C VAL A 3 3.14 -26.59 -41.03
N TYR A 4 3.15 -26.84 -39.72
CA TYR A 4 2.44 -26.00 -38.75
C TYR A 4 3.40 -24.92 -38.23
N SER A 5 3.26 -23.73 -38.81
CA SER A 5 3.72 -22.47 -38.25
C SER A 5 2.61 -21.89 -37.38
N SER A 6 2.90 -21.56 -36.12
CA SER A 6 2.36 -20.38 -35.43
C SER A 6 2.85 -20.37 -33.98
N SER A 7 4.03 -19.79 -33.78
CA SER A 7 4.42 -19.26 -32.49
C SER A 7 3.65 -17.96 -32.26
N ALA A 8 2.46 -18.03 -31.65
CA ALA A 8 1.81 -16.86 -31.09
C ALA A 8 2.38 -16.63 -29.68
N ALA A 9 3.58 -16.04 -29.60
CA ALA A 9 4.04 -15.44 -28.37
C ALA A 9 3.24 -14.15 -28.16
N THR A 10 2.11 -14.25 -27.47
CA THR A 10 1.38 -13.08 -26.99
C THR A 10 2.24 -12.41 -25.91
N LEU A 11 3.02 -11.41 -26.32
CA LEU A 11 3.68 -10.48 -25.40
C LEU A 11 2.59 -9.69 -24.67
N MET A 12 2.23 -10.14 -23.47
CA MET A 12 1.49 -9.30 -22.53
C MET A 12 2.44 -8.22 -22.03
N ALA A 13 2.52 -7.10 -22.75
CA ALA A 13 3.24 -5.92 -22.30
C ALA A 13 2.53 -5.39 -21.05
N PHE A 14 3.12 -5.66 -19.90
CA PHE A 14 2.56 -5.28 -18.60
C PHE A 14 3.14 -3.94 -18.16
N GLU A 15 2.39 -2.86 -18.30
CA GLU A 15 2.75 -1.55 -17.75
C GLU A 15 2.33 -1.42 -16.27
N ALA A 16 3.06 -2.08 -15.37
CA ALA A 16 3.06 -1.72 -13.96
C ALA A 16 4.04 -0.56 -13.71
N ARG A 17 3.50 0.65 -13.60
CA ARG A 17 4.23 1.77 -13.02
C ARG A 17 4.12 1.69 -11.49
N TRP A 18 5.19 1.24 -10.84
CA TRP A 18 5.30 1.22 -9.39
C TRP A 18 5.58 2.63 -8.87
N HIS A 19 4.77 3.10 -7.91
CA HIS A 19 5.04 4.32 -7.17
C HIS A 19 5.72 3.95 -5.85
N ALA A 20 6.82 4.60 -5.50
CA ALA A 20 7.48 4.38 -4.22
C ALA A 20 6.57 4.82 -3.06
N THR A 21 6.34 3.91 -2.10
CA THR A 21 5.42 4.07 -0.96
C THR A 21 6.21 4.40 0.32
N ASP A 22 7.09 5.40 0.27
CA ASP A 22 7.89 5.75 1.44
C ASP A 22 7.12 6.68 2.38
N GLN A 23 6.51 6.09 3.41
CA GLN A 23 5.96 6.84 4.54
C GLN A 23 7.02 7.07 5.60
N VAL A 24 7.12 8.30 6.11
CA VAL A 24 8.04 8.67 7.18
C VAL A 24 7.26 8.79 8.49
N PRO A 25 7.39 7.85 9.44
CA PRO A 25 6.83 8.00 10.78
C PRO A 25 7.76 8.79 11.69
N MET A 26 7.19 9.45 12.69
CA MET A 26 7.95 10.12 13.75
C MET A 26 7.34 9.80 15.12
N CYS A 27 8.19 9.60 16.13
CA CYS A 27 7.76 9.44 17.51
C CYS A 27 8.57 10.37 18.41
N LEU A 28 7.88 11.14 19.25
CA LEU A 28 8.46 11.96 20.30
C LEU A 28 7.98 11.47 21.66
N SER A 29 8.88 11.35 22.64
CA SER A 29 8.52 10.90 23.99
C SER A 29 9.16 11.75 25.06
N ARG A 30 8.44 11.96 26.17
CA ARG A 30 8.90 12.72 27.34
C ARG A 30 8.50 12.05 28.65
N LYS A 31 9.44 11.97 29.60
CA LYS A 31 9.17 11.51 30.97
C LYS A 31 8.45 12.61 31.75
N LEU A 32 7.36 12.26 32.44
CA LEU A 32 6.60 13.13 33.34
C LEU A 32 6.85 12.67 34.78
N GLY A 33 8.02 13.01 35.32
CA GLY A 33 8.52 12.51 36.61
C GLY A 33 9.10 11.10 36.52
N ALA A 34 9.23 10.43 37.67
CA ALA A 34 9.95 9.16 37.77
C ALA A 34 9.18 7.95 37.18
N LYS A 35 7.84 7.99 37.19
CA LYS A 35 6.99 6.82 36.91
C LYS A 35 6.03 6.98 35.72
N ARG A 36 6.14 8.06 34.95
CA ARG A 36 5.21 8.32 33.82
C ARG A 36 5.95 8.74 32.55
N VAL A 37 5.46 8.32 31.39
CA VAL A 37 5.98 8.69 30.07
C VAL A 37 4.83 9.06 29.15
N LEU A 38 4.93 10.22 28.51
CA LEU A 38 4.02 10.67 27.47
C LEU A 38 4.71 10.56 26.11
N SER A 39 4.05 9.96 25.12
CA SER A 39 4.56 9.79 23.77
C SER A 39 3.55 10.28 22.74
N LEU A 40 4.03 10.95 21.70
CA LEU A 40 3.26 11.36 20.53
C LEU A 40 3.88 10.72 19.29
N ASP A 41 3.10 9.90 18.60
CA ASP A 41 3.45 9.37 17.28
C ASP A 41 2.73 10.19 16.20
N VAL A 42 3.46 10.59 15.16
CA VAL A 42 2.95 11.12 13.90
C VAL A 42 3.18 10.05 12.84
N LEU A 43 2.10 9.41 12.40
CA LEU A 43 2.09 8.44 11.32
C LEU A 43 1.92 9.19 10.00
N ASN A 44 2.70 8.83 8.98
CA ASN A 44 2.75 9.54 7.70
C ASN A 44 3.02 11.06 7.88
N LEU A 45 4.18 11.40 8.48
CA LEU A 45 4.59 12.78 8.79
C LEU A 45 4.56 13.69 7.55
N LEU A 46 4.89 13.15 6.37
CA LEU A 46 4.95 13.92 5.13
C LEU A 46 3.62 13.97 4.35
N ASP A 47 2.54 13.37 4.87
CA ASP A 47 1.20 13.33 4.24
C ASP A 47 1.25 12.86 2.79
N ARG A 48 1.96 11.75 2.58
CA ARG A 48 2.05 11.13 1.28
C ARG A 48 0.78 10.33 1.03
N SER A 49 0.12 10.61 -0.09
CA SER A 49 -0.89 9.73 -0.67
C SER A 49 -0.18 8.62 -1.43
N CYS A 50 -0.24 7.41 -0.90
CA CYS A 50 0.38 6.23 -1.48
C CYS A 50 -0.59 5.04 -1.40
N ASN A 51 -0.35 4.01 -2.21
CA ASN A 51 -1.09 2.75 -2.12
C ASN A 51 -0.26 1.79 -1.27
N ASP A 52 -0.85 1.21 -0.23
CA ASP A 52 -0.15 0.23 0.62
C ASP A 52 0.09 -1.08 -0.13
N ILE A 53 -0.92 -1.53 -0.87
CA ILE A 53 -0.86 -2.73 -1.71
C ILE A 53 -1.67 -2.51 -2.98
N GLU A 54 -1.08 -2.87 -4.13
CA GLU A 54 -1.71 -2.82 -5.44
C GLU A 54 -1.57 -4.19 -6.12
N TYR A 55 -2.71 -4.79 -6.45
CA TYR A 55 -2.75 -6.06 -7.17
C TYR A 55 -3.17 -5.82 -8.61
N PHE A 56 -2.35 -6.29 -9.56
CA PHE A 56 -2.77 -6.37 -10.96
C PHE A 56 -3.14 -7.81 -11.30
N TYR A 57 -4.41 -8.04 -11.59
CA TYR A 57 -4.88 -9.31 -12.10
C TYR A 57 -6.17 -9.13 -12.90
N ALA A 58 -6.45 -10.08 -13.79
CA ALA A 58 -7.69 -10.08 -14.54
C ALA A 58 -8.85 -10.43 -13.60
N THR A 59 -9.80 -9.51 -13.43
CA THR A 59 -11.08 -9.75 -12.74
C THR A 59 -12.20 -9.86 -13.76
N GLN A 60 -13.21 -10.68 -13.49
CA GLN A 60 -14.41 -10.76 -14.32
C GLN A 60 -15.64 -10.63 -13.42
N LEU A 61 -16.36 -9.53 -13.52
CA LEU A 61 -17.67 -9.36 -12.89
C LEU A 61 -18.70 -10.27 -13.57
N LYS A 62 -19.77 -10.63 -12.85
CA LYS A 62 -20.86 -11.47 -13.41
C LYS A 62 -21.50 -10.88 -14.69
N SER A 63 -21.41 -9.57 -14.88
CA SER A 63 -21.92 -8.85 -16.06
C SER A 63 -20.91 -8.76 -17.21
N GLU A 64 -19.65 -9.15 -17.01
CA GLU A 64 -18.59 -9.01 -18.00
C GLU A 64 -18.46 -10.28 -18.85
N SER A 65 -18.35 -10.11 -20.16
CA SER A 65 -18.25 -11.24 -21.10
C SER A 65 -16.87 -11.90 -21.15
N ALA A 66 -15.83 -11.22 -20.66
CA ALA A 66 -14.45 -11.73 -20.59
C ALA A 66 -13.70 -11.09 -19.40
N PRO A 67 -12.62 -11.70 -18.89
CA PRO A 67 -11.79 -11.12 -17.84
C PRO A 67 -11.15 -9.79 -18.27
N VAL A 68 -11.29 -8.78 -17.41
CA VAL A 68 -10.73 -7.45 -17.57
C VAL A 68 -9.52 -7.30 -16.67
N ASN A 69 -8.38 -6.94 -17.25
CA ASN A 69 -7.19 -6.56 -16.49
C ASN A 69 -7.48 -5.27 -15.72
N ASP A 70 -7.51 -5.35 -14.39
CA ASP A 70 -7.75 -4.19 -13.53
C ASP A 70 -6.75 -4.14 -12.37
N LYS A 71 -6.61 -2.95 -11.77
CA LYS A 71 -5.76 -2.70 -10.60
C LYS A 71 -6.64 -2.53 -9.38
N ARG A 72 -6.50 -3.43 -8.41
CA ARG A 72 -7.13 -3.27 -7.11
C ARG A 72 -6.15 -2.62 -6.15
N VAL A 73 -6.49 -1.42 -5.70
CA VAL A 73 -5.67 -0.62 -4.78
C VAL A 73 -6.27 -0.60 -3.38
N HIS A 74 -5.42 -0.77 -2.39
CA HIS A 74 -5.70 -0.40 -1.01
C HIS A 74 -5.00 0.93 -0.72
N PRO A 75 -5.75 2.03 -0.50
CA PRO A 75 -5.17 3.31 -0.13
C PRO A 75 -4.37 3.16 1.15
N GLY A 76 -3.19 3.78 1.19
CA GLY A 76 -2.37 3.79 2.39
C GLY A 76 -2.91 4.69 3.47
N GLU A 77 -2.47 4.43 4.70
CA GLU A 77 -2.99 5.12 5.88
C GLU A 77 -2.72 6.64 5.80
N PRO A 78 -3.76 7.49 6.01
CA PRO A 78 -3.59 8.94 6.00
C PRO A 78 -2.77 9.43 7.19
N ARG A 79 -2.30 10.69 7.14
CA ARG A 79 -1.59 11.31 8.28
C ARG A 79 -2.44 11.24 9.54
N SER A 80 -1.89 10.57 10.55
CA SER A 80 -2.60 10.26 11.79
C SER A 80 -1.74 10.53 13.02
N LEU A 81 -2.38 10.93 14.11
CA LEU A 81 -1.73 11.23 15.39
C LEU A 81 -2.12 10.21 16.44
N ARG A 82 -1.15 9.73 17.20
CA ARG A 82 -1.38 8.83 18.33
C ARG A 82 -0.69 9.32 19.59
N LEU A 83 -1.48 9.56 20.63
CA LEU A 83 -0.99 9.94 21.95
C LEU A 83 -0.99 8.73 22.89
N ARG A 84 0.10 8.50 23.61
CA ARG A 84 0.27 7.39 24.57
C ARG A 84 0.74 7.91 25.92
N LEU A 85 0.09 7.48 27.00
CA LEU A 85 0.52 7.73 28.38
C LEU A 85 0.81 6.38 29.05
N ARG A 86 2.05 6.19 29.52
CA ARG A 86 2.46 5.04 30.31
C ARG A 86 2.65 5.47 31.76
N ALA A 87 2.06 4.75 32.70
CA ALA A 87 2.23 4.95 34.14
C ALA A 87 2.58 3.63 34.83
N GLN A 88 3.46 3.70 35.83
CA GLN A 88 3.83 2.58 36.70
C GLN A 88 3.46 2.94 38.14
N PHE A 89 2.93 1.98 38.90
CA PHE A 89 2.49 2.16 40.29
C PHE A 89 3.50 1.51 41.24
#